data_AF-A0A5F1S724-F1
#
_entry.id   AF-A0A5F1S724-F1
#
_cell.length_a   1.000
_cell.length_b   1.000
_cell.length_c   1.000
_cell.angle_alpha   90.00
_cell.angle_beta   90.00
_cell.angle_gamma   90.00
#
_symmetry.space_group_name_H-M   'P 1'
#
loop_
_entity.id
_entity.type
_entity.pdbx_description
1 polymer ?
#
loop_
_entity_poly.entity_id
_entity_poly.type
_entity_poly.pdbx_seq_one_letter_code
_entity_poly.pdbx_strand_id
1 'polypeptide(L)'
;MTIIPAFPLGRVLEKTRCESVEFPYLLANHAPMVLVALDRMGATPERLDEWYEIYRVANQLVPAPPLVAPIERARWDAALGDRTRESDYRAYFIAEVERLGTDAAIRHYLPRLIQGVAGSALHPLMRLAYAVLNADTKEAGTALGYWATCYLPLPDPTGIKPDTDDPAAILAAMNNVAGVHDYVPETDLLWHNIREVAALPDFPPVIDRLRIDEATPKRMAETALALFASTMDFSALHAVTGLHWARLVAAHLDEPLPLYRAFWQVIATLVPKIGFPALPTAETLRAMREMQVPDWPEIRAAAVASNDEHDISLVFSALQEQLVWGDPLYRVAAARRVRLI
;
A
#
# COMPACT_ATOMS: atom_id res chain seq x y z
N MET A 1 -40.02 -2.20 7.52
CA MET A 1 -38.66 -2.69 7.21
C MET A 1 -38.27 -2.03 5.90
N THR A 2 -37.68 -0.84 5.99
CA THR A 2 -37.36 -0.02 4.82
C THR A 2 -36.06 -0.56 4.24
N ILE A 3 -36.15 -1.22 3.09
CA ILE A 3 -34.99 -1.69 2.34
C ILE A 3 -34.26 -0.42 1.88
N ILE A 4 -33.18 -0.06 2.58
CA ILE A 4 -32.23 0.95 2.09
C ILE A 4 -31.66 0.35 0.80
N PRO A 5 -31.81 0.99 -0.36
CA PRO A 5 -31.20 0.48 -1.58
C PRO A 5 -29.69 0.41 -1.32
N ALA A 6 -29.10 -0.77 -1.49
CA ALA A 6 -27.65 -0.91 -1.43
C ALA A 6 -27.05 0.10 -2.42
N PHE A 7 -26.21 1.01 -1.92
CA PHE A 7 -25.51 1.97 -2.76
C PHE A 7 -24.80 1.22 -3.90
N PRO A 8 -24.74 1.78 -5.13
CA PRO A 8 -24.19 1.07 -6.29
C PRO A 8 -22.80 0.46 -6.07
N LEU A 9 -21.92 1.15 -5.35
CA LEU A 9 -20.62 0.63 -4.93
C LEU A 9 -20.74 -0.66 -4.09
N GLY A 10 -21.67 -0.71 -3.14
CA GLY A 10 -21.86 -1.88 -2.27
C GLY A 10 -22.22 -3.16 -3.05
N ARG A 11 -22.98 -3.03 -4.15
CA ARG A 11 -23.35 -4.18 -5.00
C ARG A 11 -22.14 -4.77 -5.72
N VAL A 12 -21.27 -3.94 -6.30
CA VAL A 12 -20.08 -4.43 -7.01
C VAL A 12 -19.03 -4.93 -6.03
N LEU A 13 -18.86 -4.28 -4.87
CA LEU A 13 -17.96 -4.75 -3.81
C LEU A 13 -18.34 -6.15 -3.31
N GLU A 14 -19.63 -6.46 -3.18
CA GLU A 14 -20.06 -7.80 -2.77
C GLU A 14 -19.58 -8.91 -3.73
N LYS A 15 -19.46 -8.61 -5.04
CA LYS A 15 -18.89 -9.55 -6.01
C LYS A 15 -17.41 -9.84 -5.71
N THR A 16 -16.63 -8.80 -5.40
CA THR A 16 -15.19 -8.92 -5.08
C THR A 16 -14.93 -9.76 -3.83
N ARG A 17 -15.90 -9.84 -2.90
CA ARG A 17 -15.74 -10.61 -1.66
C ARG A 17 -15.66 -12.11 -1.90
N CYS A 18 -16.12 -12.63 -3.02
CA CYS A 18 -15.99 -14.07 -3.29
C CYS A 18 -14.61 -14.43 -3.86
N GLU A 19 -13.81 -13.44 -4.24
CA GLU A 19 -12.53 -13.62 -4.89
C GLU A 19 -11.39 -13.72 -3.86
N SER A 20 -10.31 -14.39 -4.26
CA SER A 20 -9.08 -14.44 -3.46
C SER A 20 -8.43 -13.06 -3.39
N VAL A 21 -7.67 -12.85 -2.33
CA VAL A 21 -6.84 -11.65 -2.12
C VAL A 21 -5.66 -11.55 -3.08
N GLU A 22 -5.25 -12.67 -3.67
CA GLU A 22 -4.26 -12.76 -4.76
C GLU A 22 -4.87 -13.56 -5.94
N PHE A 23 -4.41 -13.30 -7.16
CA PHE A 23 -4.75 -14.09 -8.35
C PHE A 23 -3.50 -14.80 -8.88
N PRO A 24 -3.57 -15.62 -9.96
CA PRO A 24 -2.42 -16.41 -10.42
C PRO A 24 -1.10 -15.64 -10.47
N TYR A 25 -0.01 -16.34 -10.12
CA TYR A 25 1.33 -15.76 -9.92
C TYR A 25 1.49 -14.85 -8.69
N LEU A 26 0.61 -14.98 -7.68
CA LEU A 26 0.71 -14.24 -6.42
C LEU A 26 0.66 -12.72 -6.61
N LEU A 27 -0.14 -12.29 -7.59
CA LEU A 27 -0.42 -10.89 -7.84
C LEU A 27 -1.62 -10.44 -7.00
N ALA A 28 -1.52 -9.28 -6.37
CA ALA A 28 -2.57 -8.79 -5.48
C ALA A 28 -3.86 -8.43 -6.24
N ASN A 29 -5.00 -8.87 -5.74
CA ASN A 29 -6.30 -8.44 -6.25
C ASN A 29 -6.62 -7.02 -5.75
N HIS A 30 -6.67 -6.06 -6.69
CA HIS A 30 -6.87 -4.65 -6.41
C HIS A 30 -8.33 -4.21 -6.36
N ALA A 31 -9.25 -5.07 -6.84
CA ALA A 31 -10.62 -4.69 -7.16
C ALA A 31 -11.36 -3.93 -6.05
N PRO A 32 -11.43 -4.41 -4.80
CA PRO A 32 -12.21 -3.71 -3.77
C PRO A 32 -11.66 -2.30 -3.47
N MET A 33 -10.34 -2.12 -3.52
CA MET A 33 -9.70 -0.83 -3.26
C MET A 33 -9.90 0.14 -4.43
N VAL A 34 -9.72 -0.33 -5.66
CA VAL A 34 -9.86 0.49 -6.87
C VAL A 34 -11.29 0.94 -7.09
N LEU A 35 -12.27 0.08 -6.80
CA LEU A 35 -13.69 0.45 -6.87
C LEU A 35 -14.05 1.58 -5.90
N VAL A 36 -13.53 1.54 -4.67
CA VAL A 36 -13.69 2.65 -3.72
C VAL A 36 -13.01 3.92 -4.25
N ALA A 37 -11.81 3.83 -4.80
CA ALA A 37 -11.11 4.98 -5.39
C ALA A 37 -11.90 5.60 -6.56
N LEU A 38 -12.43 4.77 -7.47
CA LEU A 38 -13.27 5.20 -8.58
C LEU A 38 -14.54 5.93 -8.11
N ASP A 39 -15.26 5.34 -7.15
CA ASP A 39 -16.47 5.94 -6.58
C ASP A 39 -16.16 7.31 -5.93
N ARG A 40 -15.07 7.40 -5.15
CA ARG A 40 -14.60 8.65 -4.54
C ARG A 40 -14.14 9.70 -5.54
N MET A 41 -13.75 9.30 -6.74
CA MET A 41 -13.42 10.20 -7.85
C MET A 41 -14.61 10.55 -8.74
N GLY A 42 -15.80 10.00 -8.45
CA GLY A 42 -17.05 10.33 -9.14
C GLY A 42 -17.39 9.41 -10.32
N ALA A 43 -16.86 8.19 -10.36
CA ALA A 43 -17.28 7.19 -11.34
C ALA A 43 -18.78 6.90 -11.22
N THR A 44 -19.44 6.68 -12.37
CA THR A 44 -20.85 6.27 -12.37
C THR A 44 -20.98 4.79 -11.98
N PRO A 45 -22.15 4.34 -11.50
CA PRO A 45 -22.43 2.93 -11.26
C PRO A 45 -22.07 2.00 -12.43
N GLU A 46 -22.39 2.42 -13.65
CA GLU A 46 -22.12 1.67 -14.87
C GLU A 46 -20.61 1.53 -15.10
N ARG A 47 -19.84 2.60 -14.83
CA ARG A 47 -18.39 2.58 -14.95
C ARG A 47 -17.74 1.66 -13.91
N LEU A 48 -18.27 1.61 -12.69
CA LEU A 48 -17.80 0.70 -11.64
C LEU A 48 -18.00 -0.77 -12.04
N ASP A 49 -19.20 -1.12 -12.52
CA ASP A 49 -19.51 -2.48 -13.00
C ASP A 49 -18.65 -2.83 -14.23
N GLU A 50 -18.50 -1.92 -15.19
CA GLU A 50 -17.67 -2.13 -16.37
C GLU A 50 -16.20 -2.37 -16.01
N TRP A 51 -15.60 -1.49 -15.20
CA TRP A 51 -14.20 -1.63 -14.79
C TRP A 51 -13.96 -2.97 -14.08
N TYR A 52 -14.86 -3.36 -13.16
CA TYR A 52 -14.75 -4.62 -12.43
C TYR A 52 -14.78 -5.83 -13.37
N GLU A 53 -15.70 -5.88 -14.34
CA GLU A 53 -15.77 -7.02 -15.26
C GLU A 53 -14.54 -7.10 -16.18
N ILE A 54 -14.02 -5.96 -16.64
CA ILE A 54 -12.76 -5.90 -17.40
C ILE A 54 -11.60 -6.44 -16.54
N TYR A 55 -11.44 -5.90 -15.34
CA TYR A 55 -10.37 -6.28 -14.41
C TYR A 55 -10.44 -7.78 -14.06
N ARG A 56 -11.64 -8.27 -13.75
CA ARG A 56 -11.90 -9.68 -13.41
C ARG A 56 -11.49 -10.63 -14.52
N VAL A 57 -11.86 -10.32 -15.76
CA VAL A 57 -11.55 -11.14 -16.93
C VAL A 57 -10.06 -11.06 -17.27
N ALA A 58 -9.49 -9.85 -17.31
CA ALA A 58 -8.09 -9.64 -17.68
C ALA A 58 -7.12 -10.33 -16.72
N ASN A 59 -7.39 -10.26 -15.41
CA ASN A 59 -6.55 -10.86 -14.37
C ASN A 59 -6.95 -12.30 -13.99
N GLN A 60 -7.98 -12.86 -14.63
CA GLN A 60 -8.47 -14.21 -14.37
C GLN A 60 -8.71 -14.46 -12.87
N LEU A 61 -9.43 -13.54 -12.22
CA LEU A 61 -9.64 -13.62 -10.78
C LEU A 61 -10.27 -14.95 -10.40
N VAL A 62 -9.75 -15.51 -9.30
CA VAL A 62 -10.10 -16.83 -8.80
C VAL A 62 -10.91 -16.68 -7.51
N PRO A 63 -11.81 -17.64 -7.20
CA PRO A 63 -12.47 -17.66 -5.91
C PRO A 63 -11.46 -17.82 -4.77
N ALA A 64 -11.81 -17.35 -3.58
CA ALA A 64 -11.04 -17.65 -2.38
C ALA A 64 -10.88 -19.18 -2.20
N PRO A 65 -9.71 -19.66 -1.75
CA PRO A 65 -9.47 -21.09 -1.56
C PRO A 65 -10.40 -21.68 -0.49
N PRO A 66 -10.62 -23.01 -0.46
CA PRO A 66 -11.41 -23.62 0.62
C PRO A 66 -10.72 -23.44 1.98
N LEU A 67 -11.51 -23.47 3.06
CA LEU A 67 -11.00 -23.52 4.43
C LEU A 67 -10.15 -24.79 4.64
N VAL A 68 -9.06 -24.66 5.39
CA VAL A 68 -8.18 -25.78 5.74
C VAL A 68 -8.45 -26.20 7.19
N ALA A 69 -8.30 -25.27 8.14
CA ALA A 69 -8.58 -25.49 9.55
C ALA A 69 -8.84 -24.17 10.29
N PRO A 70 -9.73 -24.14 11.30
CA PRO A 70 -9.98 -22.92 12.08
C PRO A 70 -8.70 -22.33 12.71
N ILE A 71 -8.62 -21.00 12.78
CA ILE A 71 -7.57 -20.29 13.52
C ILE A 71 -7.99 -20.19 14.99
N GLU A 72 -7.15 -20.70 15.89
CA GLU A 72 -7.37 -20.60 17.33
C GLU A 72 -6.93 -19.22 17.86
N ARG A 73 -7.82 -18.52 18.58
CA ARG A 73 -7.55 -17.19 19.14
C ARG A 73 -6.25 -17.08 19.94
N ALA A 74 -5.93 -18.10 20.73
CA ALA A 74 -4.74 -18.10 21.60
C ALA A 74 -3.42 -18.26 20.82
N ARG A 75 -3.50 -18.70 19.55
CA ARG A 75 -2.35 -19.02 18.70
C ARG A 75 -2.57 -18.52 17.28
N TRP A 76 -3.25 -17.39 17.15
CA TRP A 76 -3.67 -16.90 15.84
C TRP A 76 -2.48 -16.59 14.93
N ASP A 77 -1.33 -16.24 15.49
CA ASP A 77 -0.10 -15.92 14.76
C ASP A 77 0.79 -17.16 14.46
N ALA A 78 0.33 -18.38 14.76
CA ALA A 78 1.13 -19.59 14.60
C ALA A 78 1.41 -19.99 13.13
N ALA A 79 0.66 -19.44 12.17
CA ALA A 79 0.81 -19.75 10.74
C ALA A 79 0.98 -18.46 9.90
N LEU A 80 1.60 -17.42 10.45
CA LEU A 80 1.83 -16.18 9.70
C LEU A 80 2.68 -16.47 8.46
N GLY A 81 2.27 -15.92 7.32
CA GLY A 81 2.95 -16.09 6.03
C GLY A 81 2.58 -17.36 5.27
N ASP A 82 1.73 -18.22 5.85
CA ASP A 82 1.20 -19.39 5.17
C ASP A 82 0.01 -19.00 4.27
N ARG A 83 0.30 -18.76 2.99
CA ARG A 83 -0.68 -18.40 1.97
C ARG A 83 -1.80 -19.43 1.78
N THR A 84 -1.57 -20.69 2.15
CA THR A 84 -2.61 -21.73 2.04
C THR A 84 -3.76 -21.52 3.03
N ARG A 85 -3.55 -20.66 4.04
CA ARG A 85 -4.50 -20.36 5.13
C ARG A 85 -5.36 -19.12 4.86
N GLU A 86 -5.38 -18.58 3.64
CA GLU A 86 -6.10 -17.34 3.31
C GLU A 86 -7.53 -17.30 3.87
N SER A 87 -8.34 -18.30 3.52
CA SER A 87 -9.74 -18.35 3.95
C SER A 87 -9.90 -18.55 5.45
N ASP A 88 -8.97 -19.25 6.09
CA ASP A 88 -9.00 -19.46 7.55
C ASP A 88 -8.74 -18.15 8.29
N TYR A 89 -7.70 -17.41 7.87
CA TYR A 89 -7.39 -16.10 8.43
C TYR A 89 -8.47 -15.08 8.13
N ARG A 90 -9.02 -15.09 6.92
CA ARG A 90 -10.13 -14.21 6.54
C ARG A 90 -11.35 -14.45 7.43
N ALA A 91 -11.76 -15.70 7.61
CA ALA A 91 -12.89 -16.05 8.48
C ALA A 91 -12.64 -15.61 9.93
N TYR A 92 -11.44 -15.87 10.45
CA TYR A 92 -11.06 -15.48 11.80
C TYR A 92 -11.09 -13.95 12.00
N PHE A 93 -10.44 -13.18 11.12
CA PHE A 93 -10.33 -11.74 11.29
C PHE A 93 -11.63 -10.99 10.98
N ILE A 94 -12.49 -11.48 10.09
CA ILE A 94 -13.85 -10.96 9.94
C ILE A 94 -14.61 -11.10 11.26
N ALA A 95 -14.60 -12.28 11.88
CA ALA A 95 -15.26 -12.50 13.16
C ALA A 95 -14.67 -11.62 14.28
N GLU A 96 -13.36 -11.38 14.27
CA GLU A 96 -12.71 -10.49 15.23
C GLU A 96 -13.09 -9.03 15.06
N VAL A 97 -13.16 -8.54 13.82
CA VAL A 97 -13.60 -7.16 13.55
C VAL A 97 -15.09 -7.00 13.88
N GLU A 98 -15.93 -7.99 13.61
CA GLU A 98 -17.34 -7.98 14.04
C GLU A 98 -17.48 -7.93 15.57
N ARG A 99 -16.60 -8.64 16.30
CA ARG A 99 -16.61 -8.70 17.77
C ARG A 99 -16.06 -7.43 18.43
N LEU A 100 -14.99 -6.85 17.89
CA LEU A 100 -14.26 -5.74 18.50
C LEU A 100 -14.67 -4.37 17.94
N GLY A 101 -15.16 -4.34 16.70
CA GLY A 101 -15.16 -3.14 15.87
C GLY A 101 -13.80 -2.91 15.20
N THR A 102 -13.81 -2.24 14.04
CA THR A 102 -12.62 -2.01 13.20
C THR A 102 -11.47 -1.38 13.97
N ASP A 103 -11.69 -0.26 14.67
CA ASP A 103 -10.64 0.45 15.37
C ASP A 103 -9.97 -0.40 16.46
N ALA A 104 -10.77 -1.08 17.28
CA ALA A 104 -10.25 -1.90 18.36
C ALA A 104 -9.52 -3.14 17.83
N ALA A 105 -9.98 -3.72 16.72
CA ALA A 105 -9.26 -4.80 16.05
C ALA A 105 -7.91 -4.32 15.49
N ILE A 106 -7.84 -3.14 14.87
CA ILE A 106 -6.59 -2.55 14.39
C ILE A 106 -5.63 -2.31 15.57
N ARG A 107 -6.08 -1.64 16.65
CA ARG A 107 -5.24 -1.42 17.86
C ARG A 107 -4.72 -2.72 18.47
N HIS A 108 -5.52 -3.79 18.43
CA HIS A 108 -5.16 -5.06 19.05
C HIS A 108 -4.20 -5.90 18.20
N TYR A 109 -4.49 -6.06 16.91
CA TYR A 109 -3.78 -7.02 16.05
C TYR A 109 -2.66 -6.39 15.23
N LEU A 110 -2.84 -5.15 14.76
CA LEU A 110 -1.90 -4.55 13.83
C LEU A 110 -0.49 -4.38 14.43
N PRO A 111 -0.28 -4.02 15.71
CA PRO A 111 1.07 -3.96 16.29
C PRO A 111 1.90 -5.24 16.11
N ARG A 112 1.26 -6.41 16.17
CA ARG A 112 1.93 -7.71 15.95
C ARG A 112 2.23 -7.98 14.48
N LEU A 113 1.48 -7.35 13.56
CA LEU A 113 1.56 -7.54 12.12
C LEU A 113 2.45 -6.49 11.41
N ILE A 114 2.78 -5.37 12.06
CA ILE A 114 3.54 -4.25 11.45
C ILE A 114 4.86 -4.71 10.82
N GLN A 115 5.64 -5.60 11.48
CA GLN A 115 6.89 -6.11 10.92
C GLN A 115 6.70 -7.07 9.74
N GLY A 116 5.45 -7.37 9.38
CA GLY A 116 5.07 -8.11 8.17
C GLY A 116 4.52 -7.23 7.05
N VAL A 117 4.57 -5.90 7.16
CA VAL A 117 3.95 -4.95 6.20
C VAL A 117 4.42 -5.16 4.75
N ALA A 118 5.63 -5.72 4.57
CA ALA A 118 6.18 -6.09 3.26
C ALA A 118 5.36 -7.17 2.52
N GLY A 119 4.45 -7.85 3.23
CA GLY A 119 3.63 -8.92 2.70
C GLY A 119 2.88 -8.50 1.45
N SER A 120 3.05 -9.29 0.38
CA SER A 120 2.54 -8.96 -0.96
C SER A 120 2.79 -7.50 -1.34
N ALA A 121 3.97 -6.93 -1.06
CA ALA A 121 4.36 -5.57 -1.40
C ALA A 121 3.37 -4.48 -0.92
N LEU A 122 3.03 -4.47 0.38
CA LEU A 122 2.15 -3.49 1.05
C LEU A 122 0.65 -3.61 0.71
N HIS A 123 0.21 -4.58 -0.10
CA HIS A 123 -1.20 -4.69 -0.46
C HIS A 123 -2.15 -5.00 0.72
N PRO A 124 -1.75 -5.70 1.81
CA PRO A 124 -2.55 -5.76 3.02
C PRO A 124 -2.78 -4.40 3.67
N LEU A 125 -1.76 -3.52 3.66
CA LEU A 125 -1.88 -2.14 4.14
C LEU A 125 -2.82 -1.32 3.26
N MET A 126 -2.68 -1.43 1.95
CA MET A 126 -3.62 -0.83 0.98
C MET A 126 -5.05 -1.25 1.29
N ARG A 127 -5.30 -2.56 1.38
CA ARG A 127 -6.64 -3.10 1.60
C ARG A 127 -7.26 -2.64 2.92
N LEU A 128 -6.47 -2.60 4.00
CA LEU A 128 -6.92 -2.09 5.29
C LEU A 128 -7.23 -0.60 5.25
N ALA A 129 -6.41 0.20 4.56
CA ALA A 129 -6.63 1.63 4.42
C ALA A 129 -7.95 1.94 3.71
N TYR A 130 -8.27 1.23 2.63
CA TYR A 130 -9.55 1.39 1.93
C TYR A 130 -10.75 0.85 2.71
N ALA A 131 -10.58 -0.22 3.49
CA ALA A 131 -11.61 -0.71 4.39
C ALA A 131 -11.99 0.33 5.45
N VAL A 132 -10.99 0.96 6.07
CA VAL A 132 -11.18 2.08 7.01
C VAL A 132 -11.83 3.28 6.32
N LEU A 133 -11.30 3.67 5.16
CA LEU A 133 -11.82 4.81 4.39
C LEU A 133 -13.31 4.66 4.06
N ASN A 134 -13.74 3.43 3.76
CA ASN A 134 -15.12 3.10 3.40
C ASN A 134 -15.98 2.63 4.59
N ALA A 135 -15.43 2.60 5.81
CA ALA A 135 -16.08 2.04 7.01
C ALA A 135 -16.62 0.61 6.81
N ASP A 136 -15.89 -0.22 6.06
CA ASP A 136 -16.28 -1.59 5.72
C ASP A 136 -15.64 -2.61 6.68
N THR A 137 -16.44 -3.07 7.64
CA THR A 137 -15.98 -3.98 8.70
C THR A 137 -15.52 -5.35 8.18
N LYS A 138 -16.23 -5.91 7.20
CA LYS A 138 -15.88 -7.19 6.59
C LYS A 138 -14.59 -7.07 5.77
N GLU A 139 -14.41 -5.94 5.11
CA GLU A 139 -13.19 -5.67 4.35
C GLU A 139 -11.99 -5.45 5.29
N ALA A 140 -12.20 -4.80 6.43
CA ALA A 140 -11.14 -4.65 7.44
C ALA A 140 -10.69 -6.01 7.99
N GLY A 141 -11.64 -6.92 8.26
CA GLY A 141 -11.32 -8.29 8.64
C GLY A 141 -10.59 -9.05 7.54
N THR A 142 -11.03 -8.91 6.29
CA THR A 142 -10.35 -9.50 5.13
C THR A 142 -8.93 -8.96 4.97
N ALA A 143 -8.71 -7.66 5.19
CA ALA A 143 -7.40 -7.04 5.10
C ALA A 143 -6.43 -7.50 6.20
N LEU A 144 -6.90 -7.62 7.45
CA LEU A 144 -6.10 -8.19 8.54
C LEU A 144 -5.76 -9.67 8.27
N GLY A 145 -6.73 -10.43 7.75
CA GLY A 145 -6.51 -11.80 7.31
C GLY A 145 -5.49 -11.91 6.20
N TYR A 146 -5.54 -11.01 5.21
CA TYR A 146 -4.55 -10.93 4.14
C TYR A 146 -3.15 -10.62 4.68
N TRP A 147 -3.06 -9.70 5.64
CA TRP A 147 -1.81 -9.35 6.29
C TRP A 147 -1.18 -10.54 7.01
N ALA A 148 -2.00 -11.35 7.71
CA ALA A 148 -1.53 -12.57 8.35
C ALA A 148 -1.12 -13.65 7.33
N THR A 149 -1.90 -13.79 6.26
CA THR A 149 -1.70 -14.77 5.17
C THR A 149 -0.40 -14.53 4.42
N CYS A 150 -0.09 -13.28 4.08
CA CYS A 150 1.10 -12.91 3.30
C CYS A 150 2.22 -12.31 4.14
N TYR A 151 2.15 -12.43 5.47
CA TYR A 151 3.13 -11.86 6.40
C TYR A 151 4.56 -12.17 5.94
N LEU A 152 5.30 -11.11 5.59
CA LEU A 152 6.68 -11.20 5.15
C LEU A 152 7.54 -10.48 6.20
N PRO A 153 8.25 -11.22 7.08
CA PRO A 153 9.03 -10.60 8.15
C PRO A 153 10.13 -9.71 7.59
N LEU A 154 10.15 -8.47 8.06
CA LEU A 154 11.28 -7.57 7.92
C LEU A 154 12.22 -7.71 9.13
N PRO A 155 13.51 -7.35 8.99
CA PRO A 155 14.44 -7.40 10.10
C PRO A 155 14.07 -6.42 11.21
N ASP A 156 14.24 -6.88 12.45
CA ASP A 156 14.06 -6.04 13.61
C ASP A 156 15.13 -4.95 13.71
N PRO A 157 14.82 -3.78 14.31
CA PRO A 157 15.80 -2.77 14.68
C PRO A 157 16.97 -3.37 15.47
N THR A 158 18.20 -3.02 15.11
CA THR A 158 19.42 -3.51 15.78
C THR A 158 19.74 -2.73 17.07
N GLY A 159 19.09 -1.57 17.26
CA GLY A 159 19.29 -0.67 18.39
C GLY A 159 20.42 0.35 18.20
N ILE A 160 20.96 0.47 16.98
CA ILE A 160 21.93 1.51 16.63
C ILE A 160 21.27 2.89 16.82
N LYS A 161 22.03 3.85 17.35
CA LYS A 161 21.53 5.22 17.53
C LYS A 161 21.35 5.87 16.15
N PRO A 162 20.19 6.52 15.90
CA PRO A 162 19.99 7.22 14.63
C PRO A 162 21.00 8.34 14.44
N ASP A 163 21.45 8.52 13.20
CA ASP A 163 22.41 9.55 12.77
C ASP A 163 21.79 10.60 11.84
N THR A 164 20.56 10.36 11.36
CA THR A 164 19.83 11.26 10.48
C THR A 164 18.35 11.26 10.80
N ASP A 165 17.66 12.32 10.38
CA ASP A 165 16.21 12.40 10.37
C ASP A 165 15.66 12.66 8.96
N ASP A 166 16.52 12.57 7.95
CA ASP A 166 16.21 12.69 6.54
C ASP A 166 15.94 11.30 5.92
N PRO A 167 14.70 11.01 5.48
CA PRO A 167 14.36 9.76 4.82
C PRO A 167 15.14 9.53 3.50
N ALA A 168 15.52 10.60 2.80
CA ALA A 168 16.32 10.51 1.58
C ALA A 168 17.72 9.94 1.82
N ALA A 169 18.33 10.25 2.97
CA ALA A 169 19.63 9.71 3.36
C ALA A 169 19.60 8.19 3.51
N ILE A 170 18.45 7.61 3.89
CA ILE A 170 18.26 6.15 3.98
C ILE A 170 18.21 5.52 2.58
N LEU A 171 17.44 6.12 1.68
CA LEU A 171 17.36 5.63 0.29
C LEU A 171 18.72 5.71 -0.40
N ALA A 172 19.47 6.80 -0.19
CA ALA A 172 20.83 6.94 -0.72
C ALA A 172 21.82 5.93 -0.12
N ALA A 173 21.67 5.59 1.16
CA ALA A 173 22.54 4.62 1.84
C ALA A 173 22.44 3.21 1.24
N MET A 174 21.31 2.87 0.62
CA MET A 174 21.11 1.57 -0.03
C MET A 174 22.17 1.27 -1.07
N ASN A 175 22.73 2.28 -1.75
CA ASN A 175 23.80 2.08 -2.74
C ASN A 175 25.07 1.45 -2.14
N ASN A 176 25.27 1.54 -0.82
CA ASN A 176 26.46 1.07 -0.11
C ASN A 176 26.22 -0.25 0.64
N VAL A 177 25.01 -0.83 0.58
CA VAL A 177 24.72 -2.12 1.21
C VAL A 177 25.44 -3.23 0.43
N ALA A 178 26.21 -4.07 1.11
CA ALA A 178 26.93 -5.15 0.44
C ALA A 178 25.95 -6.15 -0.22
N GLY A 179 26.23 -6.52 -1.48
CA GLY A 179 25.42 -7.45 -2.27
C GLY A 179 24.16 -6.84 -2.91
N VAL A 180 23.87 -5.55 -2.65
CA VAL A 180 22.66 -4.87 -3.14
C VAL A 180 22.60 -4.69 -4.66
N HIS A 181 23.74 -4.73 -5.35
CA HIS A 181 23.82 -4.64 -6.81
C HIS A 181 23.76 -6.01 -7.51
N ASP A 182 23.91 -7.10 -6.75
CA ASP A 182 24.08 -8.47 -7.26
C ASP A 182 23.01 -9.44 -6.76
N TYR A 183 21.99 -8.96 -6.03
CA TYR A 183 20.91 -9.81 -5.52
C TYR A 183 20.05 -10.38 -6.66
N VAL A 184 19.49 -11.57 -6.46
CA VAL A 184 18.68 -12.26 -7.47
C VAL A 184 17.36 -12.70 -6.83
N PRO A 185 16.23 -12.04 -7.15
CA PRO A 185 14.92 -12.48 -6.68
C PRO A 185 14.44 -13.71 -7.45
N GLU A 186 13.60 -14.51 -6.80
CA GLU A 186 12.98 -15.71 -7.40
C GLU A 186 12.16 -15.38 -8.66
N THR A 187 11.43 -14.26 -8.63
CA THR A 187 10.75 -13.67 -9.78
C THR A 187 10.79 -12.15 -9.66
N ASP A 188 10.33 -11.42 -10.69
CA ASP A 188 10.33 -9.95 -10.66
C ASP A 188 9.24 -9.30 -9.77
N LEU A 189 8.49 -10.10 -9.00
CA LEU A 189 7.51 -9.58 -8.04
C LEU A 189 8.19 -8.66 -7.01
N LEU A 190 7.54 -7.54 -6.67
CA LEU A 190 8.09 -6.57 -5.73
C LEU A 190 8.42 -7.20 -4.38
N TRP A 191 7.56 -8.07 -3.86
CA TRP A 191 7.78 -8.69 -2.56
C TRP A 191 8.91 -9.73 -2.55
N HIS A 192 9.24 -10.34 -3.70
CA HIS A 192 10.46 -11.15 -3.83
C HIS A 192 11.71 -10.26 -3.78
N ASN A 193 11.70 -9.12 -4.46
CA ASN A 193 12.78 -8.14 -4.38
C ASN A 193 12.97 -7.63 -2.93
N ILE A 194 11.87 -7.27 -2.26
CA ILE A 194 11.88 -6.85 -0.85
C ILE A 194 12.48 -7.95 0.03
N ARG A 195 12.06 -9.21 -0.13
CA ARG A 195 12.57 -10.35 0.63
C ARG A 195 14.08 -10.52 0.47
N GLU A 196 14.59 -10.53 -0.76
CA GLU A 196 16.02 -10.74 -1.01
C GLU A 196 16.88 -9.58 -0.48
N VAL A 197 16.45 -8.33 -0.71
CA VAL A 197 17.21 -7.16 -0.24
C VAL A 197 17.15 -7.04 1.29
N ALA A 198 16.00 -7.33 1.91
CA ALA A 198 15.86 -7.33 3.36
C ALA A 198 16.72 -8.40 4.06
N ALA A 199 17.05 -9.49 3.35
CA ALA A 199 17.90 -10.57 3.86
C ALA A 199 19.40 -10.27 3.79
N LEU A 200 19.81 -9.16 3.15
CA LEU A 200 21.22 -8.77 3.09
C LEU A 200 21.74 -8.43 4.51
N PRO A 201 22.88 -8.99 4.95
CA PRO A 201 23.38 -8.79 6.32
C PRO A 201 23.59 -7.33 6.73
N ASP A 202 23.92 -6.47 5.77
CA ASP A 202 24.20 -5.05 5.99
C ASP A 202 22.96 -4.16 5.85
N PHE A 203 21.78 -4.71 5.56
CA PHE A 203 20.53 -3.96 5.48
C PHE A 203 19.96 -3.54 6.85
N PRO A 204 19.86 -4.41 7.88
CA PRO A 204 19.29 -4.02 9.18
C PRO A 204 19.89 -2.76 9.81
N PRO A 205 21.22 -2.53 9.78
CA PRO A 205 21.81 -1.29 10.29
C PRO A 205 21.35 -0.01 9.56
N VAL A 206 20.98 -0.10 8.27
CA VAL A 206 20.50 1.05 7.47
C VAL A 206 19.19 1.59 8.04
N ILE A 207 18.36 0.73 8.60
CA ILE A 207 17.02 1.07 9.12
C ILE A 207 17.12 1.96 10.37
N ASP A 208 18.09 1.66 11.24
CA ASP A 208 18.26 2.35 12.53
C ASP A 208 18.80 3.77 12.39
N ARG A 209 19.44 4.07 11.26
CA ARG A 209 19.96 5.41 10.93
C ARG A 209 18.87 6.47 10.99
N LEU A 210 17.63 6.13 10.62
CA LEU A 210 16.52 7.07 10.62
C LEU A 210 15.91 7.22 12.01
N ARG A 211 15.98 8.46 12.51
CA ARG A 211 15.17 8.92 13.64
C ARG A 211 13.72 9.05 13.19
N ILE A 212 12.81 8.31 13.84
CA ILE A 212 11.38 8.38 13.57
C ILE A 212 10.71 9.22 14.66
N ASP A 213 10.00 10.28 14.25
CA ASP A 213 9.21 11.18 15.10
C ASP A 213 7.91 11.58 14.41
N GLU A 214 7.14 12.47 15.03
CA GLU A 214 5.86 12.97 14.51
C GLU A 214 6.00 13.77 13.19
N ALA A 215 7.18 14.31 12.88
CA ALA A 215 7.45 15.04 11.64
C ALA A 215 7.92 14.11 10.50
N THR A 216 8.34 12.89 10.83
CA THR A 216 8.82 11.90 9.87
C THR A 216 7.83 11.58 8.75
N PRO A 217 6.51 11.39 8.98
CA PRO A 217 5.56 11.11 7.90
C PRO A 217 5.57 12.18 6.79
N LYS A 218 5.68 13.47 7.16
CA LYS A 218 5.77 14.57 6.20
C LYS A 218 7.05 14.50 5.36
N ARG A 219 8.19 14.27 6.01
CA ARG A 219 9.49 14.15 5.30
C ARG A 219 9.53 12.94 4.37
N MET A 220 8.91 11.84 4.78
CA MET A 220 8.75 10.65 3.93
C MET A 220 7.88 10.98 2.72
N ALA A 221 6.80 11.74 2.90
CA ALA A 221 5.92 12.18 1.81
C ALA A 221 6.63 13.07 0.79
N GLU A 222 7.41 14.05 1.27
CA GLU A 222 8.25 14.91 0.43
C GLU A 222 9.29 14.09 -0.37
N THR A 223 9.97 13.15 0.30
CA THR A 223 10.97 12.28 -0.33
C THR A 223 10.35 11.34 -1.36
N ALA A 224 9.25 10.67 -1.00
CA ALA A 224 8.53 9.75 -1.87
C ALA A 224 7.99 10.47 -3.12
N LEU A 225 7.43 11.66 -2.94
CA LEU A 225 6.90 12.46 -4.03
C LEU A 225 8.02 12.93 -4.97
N ALA A 226 9.16 13.37 -4.43
CA ALA A 226 10.32 13.75 -5.22
C ALA A 226 10.87 12.56 -6.03
N LEU A 227 11.00 11.39 -5.40
CA LEU A 227 11.44 10.15 -6.03
C LEU A 227 10.51 9.73 -7.17
N PHE A 228 9.20 9.71 -6.92
CA PHE A 228 8.24 9.29 -7.93
C PHE A 228 8.12 10.31 -9.07
N ALA A 229 8.08 11.62 -8.77
CA ALA A 229 7.95 12.65 -9.81
C ALA A 229 9.15 12.74 -10.76
N SER A 230 10.35 12.32 -10.32
CA SER A 230 11.56 12.28 -11.16
C SER A 230 11.71 11.00 -11.97
N THR A 231 11.17 9.87 -11.50
CA THR A 231 11.37 8.55 -12.12
C THR A 231 10.15 8.05 -12.88
N MET A 232 8.95 8.37 -12.39
CA MET A 232 7.68 7.73 -12.77
C MET A 232 7.73 6.19 -12.66
N ASP A 233 8.67 5.66 -11.85
CA ASP A 233 8.89 4.22 -11.72
C ASP A 233 7.75 3.54 -10.95
N PHE A 234 7.43 2.31 -11.38
CA PHE A 234 6.36 1.50 -10.79
C PHE A 234 6.61 1.19 -9.30
N SER A 235 7.84 0.91 -8.92
CA SER A 235 8.20 0.61 -7.53
C SER A 235 8.17 1.89 -6.69
N ALA A 236 8.59 3.04 -7.26
CA ALA A 236 8.51 4.34 -6.60
C ALA A 236 7.07 4.78 -6.31
N LEU A 237 6.08 4.36 -7.12
CA LEU A 237 4.65 4.60 -6.89
C LEU A 237 4.19 4.10 -5.52
N HIS A 238 4.76 3.01 -5.02
CA HIS A 238 4.44 2.42 -3.71
C HIS A 238 4.86 3.32 -2.55
N ALA A 239 5.87 4.18 -2.74
CA ALA A 239 6.26 5.15 -1.72
C ALA A 239 5.17 6.23 -1.55
N VAL A 240 4.59 6.71 -2.66
CA VAL A 240 3.56 7.76 -2.64
C VAL A 240 2.22 7.21 -2.18
N THR A 241 1.74 6.14 -2.84
CA THR A 241 0.45 5.53 -2.51
C THR A 241 0.48 4.85 -1.15
N GLY A 242 1.59 4.21 -0.77
CA GLY A 242 1.76 3.59 0.52
C GLY A 242 1.75 4.55 1.70
N LEU A 243 2.26 5.78 1.54
CA LEU A 243 2.16 6.81 2.60
C LEU A 243 0.73 7.28 2.83
N HIS A 244 -0.06 7.39 1.76
CA HIS A 244 -1.50 7.63 1.88
C HIS A 244 -2.17 6.52 2.71
N TRP A 245 -1.89 5.26 2.40
CA TRP A 245 -2.45 4.12 3.13
C TRP A 245 -1.98 4.07 4.58
N ALA A 246 -0.68 4.29 4.82
CA ALA A 246 -0.10 4.34 6.15
C ALA A 246 -0.74 5.45 7.00
N ARG A 247 -0.98 6.64 6.44
CA ARG A 247 -1.65 7.74 7.15
C ARG A 247 -3.08 7.39 7.55
N LEU A 248 -3.84 6.75 6.66
CA LEU A 248 -5.21 6.33 6.97
C LEU A 248 -5.25 5.31 8.10
N VAL A 249 -4.35 4.32 8.08
CA VAL A 249 -4.31 3.27 9.11
C VAL A 249 -3.69 3.77 10.43
N ALA A 250 -2.68 4.63 10.36
CA ALA A 250 -2.00 5.21 11.53
C ALA A 250 -2.96 5.97 12.45
N ALA A 251 -4.04 6.57 11.92
CA ALA A 251 -5.06 7.26 12.70
C ALA A 251 -5.82 6.33 13.69
N HIS A 252 -5.70 5.02 13.52
CA HIS A 252 -6.36 4.00 14.35
C HIS A 252 -5.38 3.29 15.31
N LEU A 253 -4.10 3.68 15.33
CA LEU A 253 -3.08 3.11 16.20
C LEU A 253 -2.81 4.03 17.39
N ASP A 254 -2.56 3.45 18.56
CA ASP A 254 -2.09 4.20 19.73
C ASP A 254 -0.63 4.65 19.53
N GLU A 255 0.18 3.79 18.92
CA GLU A 255 1.59 4.03 18.59
C GLU A 255 1.81 3.87 17.07
N PRO A 256 1.68 4.95 16.27
CA PRO A 256 1.74 4.85 14.81
C PRO A 256 3.16 4.80 14.24
N LEU A 257 4.17 5.28 14.97
CA LEU A 257 5.54 5.42 14.46
C LEU A 257 6.20 4.10 14.02
N PRO A 258 5.98 2.94 14.67
CA PRO A 258 6.46 1.65 14.18
C PRO A 258 5.97 1.30 12.78
N LEU A 259 4.74 1.68 12.39
CA LEU A 259 4.22 1.46 11.04
C LEU A 259 5.03 2.24 10.00
N TYR A 260 5.32 3.52 10.25
CA TYR A 260 6.14 4.33 9.36
C TYR A 260 7.58 3.83 9.26
N ARG A 261 8.15 3.34 10.38
CA ARG A 261 9.46 2.68 10.36
C ARG A 261 9.45 1.49 9.41
N ALA A 262 8.57 0.51 9.66
CA ALA A 262 8.50 -0.72 8.85
C ALA A 262 8.17 -0.42 7.38
N PHE A 263 7.25 0.52 7.12
CA PHE A 263 6.94 0.99 5.78
C PHE A 263 8.17 1.53 5.05
N TRP A 264 9.00 2.35 5.70
CA TRP A 264 10.18 2.92 5.05
C TRP A 264 11.28 1.88 4.82
N GLN A 265 11.34 0.82 5.63
CA GLN A 265 12.20 -0.33 5.31
C GLN A 265 11.80 -0.93 3.96
N VAL A 266 10.50 -1.14 3.73
CA VAL A 266 10.00 -1.64 2.43
C VAL A 266 10.43 -0.73 1.29
N ILE A 267 10.24 0.59 1.44
CA ILE A 267 10.64 1.55 0.39
C ILE A 267 12.15 1.51 0.14
N ALA A 268 12.97 1.41 1.19
CA ALA A 268 14.42 1.28 1.04
C ALA A 268 14.81 0.00 0.28
N THR A 269 14.17 -1.14 0.55
CA THR A 269 14.44 -2.39 -0.17
C THR A 269 14.09 -2.35 -1.67
N LEU A 270 13.26 -1.39 -2.11
CA LEU A 270 12.89 -1.23 -3.51
C LEU A 270 13.84 -0.31 -4.30
N VAL A 271 14.72 0.45 -3.64
CA VAL A 271 15.71 1.34 -4.29
C VAL A 271 16.55 0.63 -5.37
N PRO A 272 17.05 -0.61 -5.15
CA PRO A 272 17.82 -1.33 -6.16
C PRO A 272 17.00 -1.63 -7.42
N LYS A 273 15.72 -2.02 -7.25
CA LYS A 273 14.81 -2.27 -8.38
C LYS A 273 14.48 -1.00 -9.17
N ILE A 274 14.41 0.16 -8.51
CA ILE A 274 14.24 1.47 -9.16
C ILE A 274 15.51 1.90 -9.92
N GLY A 275 16.66 1.26 -9.63
CA GLY A 275 17.93 1.55 -10.28
C GLY A 275 18.73 2.66 -9.61
N PHE A 276 18.65 2.79 -8.28
CA PHE A 276 19.41 3.76 -7.48
C PHE A 276 19.33 5.20 -8.01
N PRO A 277 18.12 5.75 -8.24
CA PRO A 277 17.98 7.09 -8.81
C PRO A 277 18.57 8.14 -7.86
N ALA A 278 19.28 9.11 -8.44
CA ALA A 278 19.60 10.33 -7.72
C ALA A 278 18.31 11.13 -7.50
N LEU A 279 18.12 11.66 -6.29
CA LEU A 279 16.99 12.54 -6.02
C LEU A 279 17.17 13.88 -6.77
N PRO A 280 16.09 14.46 -7.31
CA PRO A 280 16.15 15.72 -8.03
C PRO A 280 16.61 16.86 -7.12
N THR A 281 17.28 17.85 -7.70
CA THR A 281 17.69 19.05 -6.95
C THR A 281 16.47 19.88 -6.54
N ALA A 282 16.65 20.75 -5.55
CA ALA A 282 15.60 21.69 -5.13
C ALA A 282 15.12 22.59 -6.28
N GLU A 283 16.02 22.95 -7.20
CA GLU A 283 15.69 23.78 -8.37
C GLU A 283 14.86 23.00 -9.40
N THR A 284 15.22 21.74 -9.67
CA THR A 284 14.40 20.84 -10.51
C THR A 284 13.01 20.64 -9.92
N LEU A 285 12.89 20.39 -8.62
CA LEU A 285 11.60 20.23 -7.95
C LEU A 285 10.77 21.51 -7.97
N ARG A 286 11.39 22.68 -7.82
CA ARG A 286 10.71 23.98 -7.95
C ARG A 286 10.13 24.15 -9.34
N ALA A 287 10.93 23.90 -10.38
CA ALA A 287 10.47 23.98 -11.76
C ALA A 287 9.28 23.03 -12.04
N MET A 288 9.31 21.81 -11.50
CA MET A 288 8.17 20.89 -11.61
C MET A 288 6.92 21.42 -10.91
N ARG A 289 7.04 21.98 -9.69
CA ARG A 289 5.90 22.54 -8.94
C ARG A 289 5.24 23.74 -9.62
N GLU A 290 6.00 24.50 -10.40
CA GLU A 290 5.54 25.69 -11.12
C GLU A 290 4.94 25.35 -12.50
N MET A 291 5.02 24.10 -12.96
CA MET A 291 4.44 23.69 -14.23
C MET A 291 2.93 23.91 -14.25
N GLN A 292 2.46 24.45 -15.37
CA GLN A 292 1.03 24.52 -15.66
C GLN A 292 0.54 23.12 -15.98
N VAL A 293 -0.43 22.66 -15.20
CA VAL A 293 -1.04 21.33 -15.34
C VAL A 293 -2.56 21.47 -15.24
N PRO A 294 -3.32 20.53 -15.82
CA PRO A 294 -4.77 20.48 -15.66
C PRO A 294 -5.22 20.51 -14.20
N ASP A 295 -6.46 20.91 -13.98
CA ASP A 295 -7.07 20.87 -12.67
C ASP A 295 -7.49 19.44 -12.26
N TRP A 296 -7.87 19.29 -10.99
CA TRP A 296 -8.27 17.99 -10.47
C TRP A 296 -9.52 17.40 -11.13
N PRO A 297 -10.57 18.17 -11.50
CA PRO A 297 -11.66 17.68 -12.33
C PRO A 297 -11.18 16.95 -13.59
N GLU A 298 -10.27 17.53 -14.36
CA GLU A 298 -9.76 16.91 -15.59
C GLU A 298 -8.91 15.66 -15.31
N ILE A 299 -7.99 15.73 -14.35
CA ILE A 299 -7.13 14.58 -13.97
C ILE A 299 -7.97 13.40 -13.45
N ARG A 300 -8.99 13.68 -12.62
CA ARG A 300 -9.91 12.64 -12.12
C ARG A 300 -10.73 12.02 -13.24
N ALA A 301 -11.21 12.82 -14.19
CA ALA A 301 -11.95 12.30 -15.33
C ALA A 301 -11.08 11.34 -16.17
N ALA A 302 -9.81 11.68 -16.39
CA ALA A 302 -8.86 10.81 -17.07
C ALA A 302 -8.61 9.50 -16.29
N ALA A 303 -8.43 9.57 -14.97
CA ALA A 303 -8.28 8.39 -14.12
C ALA A 303 -9.53 7.49 -14.12
N VAL A 304 -10.74 8.07 -14.01
CA VAL A 304 -12.01 7.33 -14.05
C VAL A 304 -12.20 6.62 -15.40
N ALA A 305 -11.72 7.21 -16.49
CA ALA A 305 -11.74 6.59 -17.82
C ALA A 305 -10.68 5.50 -18.02
N SER A 306 -9.63 5.44 -17.20
CA SER A 306 -8.57 4.43 -17.32
C SER A 306 -9.05 3.06 -16.85
N ASN A 307 -8.53 2.01 -17.50
CA ASN A 307 -8.68 0.62 -17.04
C ASN A 307 -7.47 0.14 -16.24
N ASP A 308 -6.41 0.93 -16.12
CA ASP A 308 -5.22 0.61 -15.33
C ASP A 308 -5.46 0.98 -13.85
N GLU A 309 -5.47 -0.03 -12.98
CA GLU A 309 -5.63 0.12 -11.53
C GLU A 309 -4.62 1.08 -10.89
N HIS A 310 -3.42 1.22 -11.46
CA HIS A 310 -2.36 2.04 -10.91
C HIS A 310 -2.55 3.52 -11.26
N ASP A 311 -3.16 3.84 -12.40
CA ASP A 311 -3.57 5.22 -12.73
C ASP A 311 -4.59 5.70 -11.70
N ILE A 312 -5.60 4.87 -11.44
CA ILE A 312 -6.67 5.16 -10.49
C ILE A 312 -6.11 5.32 -9.07
N SER A 313 -5.28 4.36 -8.64
CA SER A 313 -4.72 4.33 -7.29
C SER A 313 -3.79 5.51 -7.03
N LEU A 314 -2.94 5.87 -8.00
CA LEU A 314 -2.05 7.02 -7.87
C LEU A 314 -2.84 8.32 -7.87
N VAL A 315 -3.74 8.54 -8.82
CA VAL A 315 -4.49 9.82 -8.92
C VAL A 315 -5.30 10.05 -7.66
N PHE A 316 -6.00 9.03 -7.15
CA PHE A 316 -6.74 9.15 -5.90
C PHE A 316 -5.82 9.45 -4.72
N SER A 317 -4.71 8.73 -4.57
CA SER A 317 -3.78 8.94 -3.45
C SER A 317 -3.09 10.30 -3.53
N ALA A 318 -2.67 10.74 -4.71
CA ALA A 318 -2.06 12.05 -4.92
C ALA A 318 -3.03 13.19 -4.60
N LEU A 319 -4.31 13.06 -4.96
CA LEU A 319 -5.34 14.01 -4.57
C LEU A 319 -5.49 14.08 -3.04
N GLN A 320 -5.62 12.92 -2.38
CA GLN A 320 -5.78 12.88 -0.93
C GLN A 320 -4.57 13.44 -0.18
N GLU A 321 -3.36 13.11 -0.63
CA GLU A 321 -2.14 13.60 -0.01
C GLU A 321 -1.89 15.09 -0.29
N GLN A 322 -2.27 15.61 -1.46
CA GLN A 322 -2.20 17.05 -1.70
C GLN A 322 -3.12 17.83 -0.75
N LEU A 323 -4.32 17.30 -0.46
CA LEU A 323 -5.25 17.94 0.49
C LEU A 323 -4.65 18.04 1.91
N VAL A 324 -3.76 17.12 2.27
CA VAL A 324 -3.09 17.09 3.59
C VAL A 324 -1.83 17.96 3.59
N TRP A 325 -0.97 17.83 2.59
CA TRP A 325 0.37 18.41 2.60
C TRP A 325 0.49 19.71 1.79
N GLY A 326 -0.46 20.00 0.91
CA GLY A 326 -0.50 21.22 0.10
C GLY A 326 0.53 21.30 -1.04
N ASP A 327 1.31 20.24 -1.31
CA ASP A 327 2.35 20.28 -2.34
C ASP A 327 1.75 20.13 -3.77
N PRO A 328 1.89 21.13 -4.67
CA PRO A 328 1.39 21.04 -6.04
C PRO A 328 2.05 19.94 -6.89
N LEU A 329 3.21 19.41 -6.46
CA LEU A 329 3.90 18.33 -7.16
C LEU A 329 3.05 17.04 -7.23
N TYR A 330 2.12 16.81 -6.30
CA TYR A 330 1.16 15.71 -6.38
C TYR A 330 0.29 15.79 -7.64
N ARG A 331 -0.22 16.99 -7.95
CA ARG A 331 -1.05 17.21 -9.13
C ARG A 331 -0.25 17.02 -10.42
N VAL A 332 1.01 17.45 -10.42
CA VAL A 332 1.95 17.22 -11.52
C VAL A 332 2.19 15.73 -11.75
N ALA A 333 2.52 14.99 -10.68
CA ALA A 333 2.78 13.55 -10.77
C ALA A 333 1.53 12.78 -11.25
N ALA A 334 0.35 13.16 -10.75
CA ALA A 334 -0.92 12.61 -11.19
C ALA A 334 -1.19 12.90 -12.67
N ALA A 335 -1.05 14.15 -13.13
CA ALA A 335 -1.26 14.55 -14.52
C ALA A 335 -0.31 13.82 -15.50
N ARG A 336 0.97 13.66 -15.12
CA ARG A 336 1.94 12.86 -15.89
C ARG A 336 1.53 11.40 -16.00
N ARG A 337 1.09 10.80 -14.89
CA ARG A 337 0.68 9.38 -14.88
C ARG A 337 -0.46 9.11 -15.86
N VAL A 338 -1.47 9.98 -15.88
CA VAL A 338 -2.60 9.87 -16.81
C VAL A 338 -2.33 10.54 -18.17
N ARG A 339 -1.07 10.86 -18.48
CA ARG A 339 -0.59 11.35 -19.79
C ARG A 339 -1.28 12.63 -20.26
N LEU A 340 -1.64 13.51 -19.34
CA LEU A 340 -2.17 14.82 -19.67
C LEU A 340 -1.08 15.88 -19.88
N ILE A 341 0.17 15.57 -19.49
CA ILE A 341 1.36 16.40 -19.70
C ILE A 341 2.61 15.56 -19.97
#